data_AF-A0A1D1XM36-F1
#
_entry.id   AF-A0A1D1XM36-F1
#
_cell.length_a   1.000
_cell.length_b   1.000
_cell.length_c   1.000
_cell.angle_alpha   90.00
_cell.angle_beta   90.00
_cell.angle_gamma   90.00
#
_symmetry.space_group_name_H-M   'P 1'
#
loop_
_entity.id
_entity.type
_entity.pdbx_description
1 polymer ?
#
loop_
_entity_poly.entity_id
_entity_poly.type
_entity_poly.pdbx_seq_one_letter_code
_entity_poly.pdbx_strand_id
1 'polypeptide(L)'
;KVLVLAATNTPYALDQAIRRRFDKRIYIPLPDLKARQHMFKVHLGDTPHNLTESDFEYLARRTDGFSGSDISVCVKDVLFEPVRKTQDAMFFIKTSDDTWIPCGPKQPGAIQTTMQDLAAKGLAS
;
A
#
# COMPACT_ATOMS: atom_id res chain seq x y z
N LYS A 1 -33.19 -19.86 2.44
CA LYS A 1 -32.51 -19.86 1.13
C LYS A 1 -31.02 -19.78 1.40
N VAL A 2 -30.19 -20.64 0.79
CA VAL A 2 -28.73 -20.66 0.97
C VAL A 2 -28.08 -20.38 -0.37
N LEU A 3 -27.09 -19.47 -0.40
CA LEU A 3 -26.24 -19.20 -1.55
C LEU A 3 -24.85 -19.76 -1.26
N VAL A 4 -24.28 -20.51 -2.19
CA VAL A 4 -22.92 -21.05 -2.08
C VAL A 4 -22.03 -20.35 -3.10
N LEU A 5 -20.91 -19.79 -2.62
CA LEU A 5 -19.86 -19.19 -3.45
C LEU A 5 -18.57 -19.99 -3.29
N ALA A 6 -17.86 -20.20 -4.40
CA ALA A 6 -16.58 -20.87 -4.43
C ALA A 6 -15.64 -20.14 -5.40
N ALA A 7 -14.35 -20.10 -5.08
CA ALA A 7 -13.32 -19.48 -5.92
C ALA A 7 -12.23 -20.52 -6.24
N THR A 8 -11.72 -20.50 -7.48
CA THR A 8 -10.61 -21.36 -7.91
C THR A 8 -9.78 -20.67 -8.99
N ASN A 9 -8.45 -20.82 -8.90
CA ASN A 9 -7.51 -20.40 -9.94
C ASN A 9 -7.27 -21.50 -10.99
N THR A 10 -7.77 -22.71 -10.76
CA THR A 10 -7.53 -23.90 -11.61
C THR A 10 -8.86 -24.61 -11.91
N PRO A 11 -9.79 -23.99 -12.67
CA PRO A 11 -11.12 -24.54 -12.91
C PRO A 11 -11.12 -25.88 -13.66
N TYR A 12 -10.05 -26.17 -14.42
CA TYR A 12 -9.89 -27.42 -15.17
C TYR A 12 -9.49 -28.61 -14.30
N ALA A 13 -8.89 -28.37 -13.13
CA ALA A 13 -8.52 -29.42 -12.17
C ALA A 13 -9.70 -29.90 -11.33
N LEU A 14 -10.84 -29.19 -11.37
CA LEU A 14 -12.03 -29.53 -10.61
C LEU A 14 -12.75 -30.72 -11.26
N ASP A 15 -13.09 -31.73 -10.45
CA ASP A 15 -13.83 -32.90 -10.92
C ASP A 15 -15.17 -32.51 -11.56
N GLN A 16 -15.59 -33.32 -12.56
CA GLN A 16 -16.78 -33.07 -13.34
C GLN A 16 -18.05 -33.05 -12.47
N ALA A 17 -18.15 -33.87 -11.42
CA ALA A 17 -19.31 -33.93 -10.55
C ALA A 17 -19.50 -32.64 -9.75
N ILE A 18 -18.40 -32.04 -9.26
CA ILE A 18 -18.44 -30.75 -8.56
C ILE A 18 -18.75 -29.64 -9.55
N ARG A 19 -18.10 -29.62 -10.72
CA ARG A 19 -18.35 -28.60 -11.77
C ARG A 19 -19.82 -28.54 -12.16
N ARG A 20 -20.51 -29.68 -12.26
CA ARG A 20 -21.95 -29.75 -12.57
C ARG A 20 -22.87 -29.21 -11.47
N ARG A 21 -22.40 -29.10 -10.22
CA ARG A 21 -23.17 -28.49 -9.10
C ARG A 21 -23.08 -26.97 -9.06
N PHE A 22 -22.14 -26.38 -9.81
CA PHE A 22 -21.98 -24.93 -9.95
C PHE A 22 -22.44 -24.50 -11.35
N ASP A 23 -23.74 -24.24 -11.47
CA ASP A 23 -24.41 -23.86 -12.72
C ASP A 23 -23.98 -22.48 -13.23
N LYS A 24 -23.67 -21.55 -12.31
CA LYS A 24 -23.17 -20.21 -12.61
C LYS A 24 -21.67 -20.16 -12.39
N ARG A 25 -20.94 -19.75 -13.43
CA ARG A 25 -19.48 -19.60 -13.42
C ARG A 25 -19.15 -18.23 -13.99
N ILE A 26 -18.46 -17.43 -13.19
CA ILE A 26 -18.07 -16.06 -13.55
C ILE A 26 -16.56 -16.05 -13.65
N TYR A 27 -16.05 -15.71 -14.84
CA TYR A 27 -14.63 -15.48 -15.03
C TYR A 27 -14.27 -14.09 -14.48
N ILE A 28 -13.24 -14.02 -13.64
CA ILE A 28 -12.72 -12.77 -13.11
C ILE A 28 -11.39 -12.49 -13.84
N PRO A 29 -11.36 -11.56 -14.79
CA PRO A 29 -10.13 -11.19 -15.49
C PRO A 29 -9.20 -10.37 -14.60
N LEU A 30 -7.98 -10.15 -15.07
CA LEU A 30 -7.09 -9.13 -14.52
C LEU A 30 -7.73 -7.73 -14.64
N PRO A 31 -7.43 -6.81 -13.71
CA PRO A 31 -7.99 -5.46 -13.73
C PRO A 31 -7.52 -4.68 -14.97
N ASP A 32 -8.45 -3.94 -15.56
CA ASP A 32 -8.15 -2.98 -16.63
C ASP A 32 -7.45 -1.73 -16.09
N LEU A 33 -7.06 -0.83 -16.99
CA LEU A 33 -6.34 0.40 -16.63
C LEU A 33 -7.07 1.23 -15.55
N LYS A 34 -8.38 1.43 -15.70
CA LYS A 34 -9.18 2.24 -14.78
C LYS A 34 -9.35 1.55 -13.43
N ALA A 35 -9.56 0.24 -13.44
CA ALA A 35 -9.61 -0.58 -12.24
C ALA A 35 -8.27 -0.47 -11.49
N ARG A 36 -7.13 -0.64 -12.15
CA ARG A 36 -5.80 -0.51 -11.51
C ARG A 36 -5.58 0.88 -10.90
N GLN A 37 -5.93 1.94 -11.63
CA GLN A 37 -5.87 3.31 -11.12
C GLN A 37 -6.71 3.48 -9.84
N HIS A 38 -7.94 2.95 -9.85
CA HIS A 38 -8.80 2.97 -8.67
C HIS A 38 -8.23 2.13 -7.51
N MET A 39 -7.67 0.96 -7.80
CA MET A 39 -7.05 0.09 -6.80
C MET A 39 -5.88 0.75 -6.09
N PHE A 40 -5.02 1.49 -6.81
CA PHE A 40 -3.95 2.27 -6.18
C PHE A 40 -4.49 3.27 -5.15
N LYS A 41 -5.57 3.99 -5.48
CA LYS A 41 -6.20 4.94 -4.55
C LYS A 41 -6.82 4.23 -3.35
N VAL A 42 -7.53 3.13 -3.58
CA VAL A 42 -8.18 2.34 -2.51
C VAL A 42 -7.12 1.78 -1.55
N HIS A 43 -6.02 1.24 -2.07
CA HIS A 43 -4.95 0.69 -1.24
C HIS A 43 -4.13 1.75 -0.52
N LEU A 44 -4.04 2.97 -1.07
CA LEU A 44 -3.38 4.10 -0.39
C LEU A 44 -4.23 4.64 0.76
N GLY A 45 -5.55 4.61 0.62
CA GLY A 45 -6.51 5.04 1.64
C GLY A 45 -6.33 6.50 2.02
N ASP A 46 -6.43 6.79 3.32
CA ASP A 46 -6.31 8.15 3.87
C ASP A 46 -4.86 8.52 4.23
N THR A 47 -3.88 7.71 3.82
CA THR A 47 -2.47 8.00 4.10
C THR A 47 -2.07 9.32 3.46
N PRO A 48 -1.51 10.30 4.19
CA PRO A 48 -1.05 11.54 3.59
C PRO A 48 -0.04 11.30 2.45
N HIS A 49 -0.33 11.86 1.28
CA HIS A 49 0.49 11.73 0.08
C HIS A 49 0.42 13.01 -0.76
N ASN A 50 1.40 13.19 -1.65
CA ASN A 50 1.44 14.29 -2.62
C ASN A 50 1.13 13.84 -4.07
N LEU A 51 0.66 12.60 -4.24
CA LEU A 51 0.28 12.05 -5.55
C LEU A 51 -0.93 12.77 -6.15
N THR A 52 -0.84 13.06 -7.44
CA THR A 52 -1.88 13.66 -8.27
C THR A 52 -2.67 12.61 -9.04
N GLU A 53 -3.79 13.01 -9.66
CA GLU A 53 -4.58 12.12 -10.51
C GLU A 53 -3.76 11.54 -11.69
N SER A 54 -2.89 12.36 -12.28
CA SER A 54 -1.98 11.93 -13.35
C SER A 54 -0.95 10.91 -12.88
N ASP A 55 -0.52 10.97 -11.61
CA ASP A 55 0.41 9.98 -11.06
C ASP A 55 -0.26 8.61 -10.94
N PHE A 56 -1.52 8.57 -10.50
CA PHE A 56 -2.28 7.31 -10.43
C PHE A 56 -2.52 6.72 -11.83
N GLU A 57 -2.82 7.55 -12.82
CA GLU A 57 -2.94 7.10 -14.21
C GLU A 57 -1.59 6.55 -14.73
N TYR A 58 -0.49 7.24 -14.44
CA TYR A 58 0.85 6.80 -14.79
C TYR A 58 1.20 5.44 -14.17
N LEU A 59 0.93 5.26 -12.87
CA LEU A 59 1.12 3.98 -12.17
C LEU A 59 0.29 2.87 -12.82
N ALA A 60 -0.99 3.12 -13.08
CA ALA A 60 -1.88 2.14 -13.70
C ALA A 60 -1.41 1.69 -15.09
N ARG A 61 -0.83 2.60 -15.88
CA ARG A 61 -0.24 2.29 -17.19
C ARG A 61 1.01 1.43 -17.07
N ARG A 62 1.81 1.64 -16.01
CA ARG A 62 3.06 0.88 -15.77
C ARG A 62 2.85 -0.50 -15.19
N THR A 63 1.70 -0.76 -14.57
CA THR A 63 1.37 -2.05 -13.96
C THR A 63 0.42 -2.88 -14.82
N ASP A 64 0.62 -2.89 -16.13
CA ASP A 64 -0.18 -3.75 -16.99
C ASP A 64 0.08 -5.24 -16.70
N GLY A 65 -1.00 -6.02 -16.66
CA GLY A 65 -0.96 -7.42 -16.25
C GLY A 65 -0.88 -7.67 -14.74
N PHE A 66 -0.81 -6.63 -13.90
CA PHE A 66 -0.79 -6.82 -12.44
C PHE A 66 -2.17 -7.27 -11.93
N SER A 67 -2.17 -8.21 -11.00
CA SER A 67 -3.36 -8.55 -10.23
C SER A 67 -3.60 -7.54 -9.12
N GLY A 68 -4.77 -7.62 -8.49
CA GLY A 68 -5.06 -6.80 -7.31
C GLY A 68 -4.09 -7.02 -6.15
N SER A 69 -3.65 -8.27 -5.96
CA SER A 69 -2.68 -8.62 -4.93
C SER A 69 -1.32 -7.97 -5.20
N ASP A 70 -0.87 -7.94 -6.46
CA ASP A 70 0.42 -7.32 -6.82
C ASP A 70 0.40 -5.82 -6.51
N ILE A 71 -0.68 -5.12 -6.90
CA ILE A 71 -0.85 -3.69 -6.59
C ILE A 71 -0.87 -3.48 -5.07
N SER A 72 -1.60 -4.30 -4.32
CA SER A 72 -1.66 -4.18 -2.86
C SER A 72 -0.29 -4.34 -2.22
N VAL A 73 0.54 -5.27 -2.70
CA VAL A 73 1.91 -5.47 -2.19
C VAL A 73 2.78 -4.26 -2.51
N CYS A 74 2.71 -3.73 -3.73
CA CYS A 74 3.46 -2.53 -4.11
C CYS A 74 3.13 -1.32 -3.22
N VAL A 75 1.84 -1.04 -3.01
CA VAL A 75 1.43 0.08 -2.15
C VAL A 75 1.88 -0.15 -0.72
N LYS A 76 1.69 -1.35 -0.19
CA LYS A 76 2.08 -1.69 1.19
C LYS A 76 3.57 -1.49 1.43
N ASP A 77 4.44 -1.89 0.50
CA ASP A 77 5.88 -1.69 0.64
C ASP A 77 6.26 -0.20 0.72
N VAL A 78 5.68 0.63 -0.15
CA VAL A 78 5.90 2.09 -0.15
C VAL A 78 5.37 2.76 1.12
N LEU A 79 4.26 2.27 1.68
CA LEU A 79 3.71 2.77 2.95
C LEU A 79 4.65 2.55 4.15
N PHE A 80 5.55 1.55 4.09
CA PHE A 80 6.58 1.36 5.13
C PHE A 80 7.82 2.22 4.93
N GLU A 81 7.97 2.87 3.77
CA GLU A 81 9.16 3.67 3.47
C GLU A 81 9.36 4.87 4.41
N PRO A 82 8.31 5.63 4.82
CA PRO A 82 8.46 6.66 5.85
C PRO A 82 8.93 6.10 7.20
N VAL A 83 8.47 4.90 7.57
CA VAL A 83 8.88 4.24 8.81
C VAL A 83 10.36 3.88 8.75
N ARG A 84 10.82 3.27 7.65
CA ARG A 84 12.25 2.95 7.42
C ARG A 84 13.12 4.21 7.47
N LYS A 85 12.72 5.27 6.76
CA LYS A 85 13.43 6.56 6.77
C LYS A 85 13.50 7.19 8.16
N THR A 86 12.44 7.06 8.95
CA THR A 86 12.41 7.57 10.31
C THR A 86 13.33 6.75 11.22
N GLN A 87 13.36 5.42 11.06
CA GLN A 87 14.27 4.55 11.81
C GLN A 87 15.74 4.83 11.52
N ASP A 88 16.09 5.06 10.25
CA ASP A 88 17.46 5.31 9.80
C ASP A 88 17.90 6.78 9.95
N ALA A 89 16.99 7.68 10.34
CA ALA A 89 17.30 9.09 10.47
C ALA A 89 18.24 9.36 11.67
N MET A 90 19.25 10.18 11.41
CA MET A 90 20.22 10.63 12.43
C MET A 90 20.00 12.08 12.87
N PHE A 91 19.08 12.79 12.21
CA PHE A 91 18.77 14.19 12.48
C PHE A 91 17.27 14.39 12.54
N PHE A 92 16.80 15.09 13.57
CA PHE A 92 15.40 15.44 13.75
C PHE A 92 15.25 16.93 14.03
N ILE A 93 14.12 17.48 13.58
CA ILE A 93 13.71 18.83 13.91
C ILE A 93 12.38 18.76 14.66
N LYS A 94 12.24 19.65 15.64
CA LYS A 94 11.01 19.79 16.42
C LYS A 94 10.11 20.82 15.75
N THR A 95 8.90 20.39 15.40
CA THR A 95 7.87 21.27 14.80
C THR A 95 7.19 22.10 15.90
N SER A 96 6.47 23.16 15.53
CA SER A 96 5.67 23.98 16.44
C SER A 96 4.67 23.16 17.29
N ASP A 97 4.22 22.03 16.75
CA ASP A 97 3.20 21.16 17.35
C ASP A 97 3.82 20.06 18.23
N ASP A 98 4.99 20.33 18.81
CA ASP A 98 5.78 19.42 19.66
C ASP A 98 6.23 18.10 19.01
N THR A 99 5.93 17.91 17.72
CA THR A 99 6.21 16.67 16.98
C THR A 99 7.59 16.69 16.33
N TRP A 100 8.31 15.58 16.42
CA TRP A 100 9.63 15.39 15.82
C TRP A 100 9.50 14.77 14.42
N ILE A 101 10.13 15.41 13.44
CA ILE A 101 10.17 14.91 12.06
C ILE A 101 11.62 14.67 11.62
N PRO A 102 11.89 13.58 10.88
CA PRO A 102 13.22 13.29 10.38
C PRO A 102 13.63 14.34 9.35
N CYS A 103 14.87 14.82 9.45
CA CYS A 103 15.38 15.91 8.62
C CYS A 103 16.82 15.65 8.12
N GLY A 104 17.26 16.46 7.16
CA GLY A 104 18.64 16.43 6.68
C GLY A 104 19.59 17.25 7.56
N PRO A 105 20.91 16.97 7.52
CA PRO A 105 21.92 17.60 8.41
C PRO A 105 22.09 19.12 8.22
N LYS A 106 21.59 19.69 7.11
CA LYS A 106 21.77 21.10 6.75
C LYS A 106 20.55 21.98 7.05
N GLN A 107 19.50 21.44 7.66
CA GLN A 107 18.32 22.22 7.98
C GLN A 107 18.51 23.04 9.28
N PRO A 108 18.10 24.32 9.33
CA PRO A 108 18.16 25.12 10.55
C PRO A 108 17.34 24.48 11.66
N GLY A 109 17.94 24.26 12.84
CA GLY A 109 17.27 23.59 13.96
C GLY A 109 17.33 22.05 13.93
N ALA A 110 18.06 21.46 12.98
CA ALA A 110 18.33 20.02 12.98
C ALA A 110 19.20 19.64 14.19
N ILE A 111 18.69 18.71 15.00
CA ILE A 111 19.40 18.14 16.14
C ILE A 111 19.81 16.71 15.78
N GLN A 112 21.09 16.39 16.00
CA GLN A 112 21.57 15.02 15.83
C GLN A 112 21.05 14.15 16.98
N THR A 113 20.09 13.29 16.67
CA THR A 113 19.45 12.35 17.61
C THR A 113 18.86 11.21 16.81
N THR A 114 18.78 10.02 17.40
CA THR A 114 18.11 8.88 16.77
C THR A 114 16.67 8.75 17.27
N MET A 115 15.85 7.96 16.58
CA MET A 115 14.50 7.62 17.07
C MET A 115 14.52 6.90 18.41
N GLN A 116 15.51 6.05 18.65
CA GLN A 116 15.63 5.32 19.91
C GLN A 116 15.88 6.27 21.09
N ASP A 117 16.73 7.28 20.88
CA ASP A 117 17.01 8.31 21.88
C ASP A 117 15.80 9.20 22.15
N LEU A 118 15.01 9.53 21.11
CA LEU A 118 13.75 10.28 21.26
C LEU A 118 12.69 9.45 22.00
N ALA A 119 12.58 8.17 21.69
CA ALA A 119 11.69 7.24 22.37
C ALA A 119 12.08 7.04 23.84
N ALA A 120 13.37 6.89 24.14
CA ALA A 120 13.88 6.78 25.51
C ALA A 120 13.57 8.03 26.37
N LYS A 121 13.46 9.19 25.74
CA LYS A 121 13.07 10.45 26.39
C LYS A 121 11.55 10.64 26.52
N GLY A 122 10.75 9.69 26.04
CA GLY A 122 9.28 9.78 26.03
C GLY A 122 8.73 10.82 25.05
N LEU A 123 9.52 11.22 24.05
CA LEU A 123 9.20 12.29 23.09
C LEU A 123 8.79 11.76 21.71
N ALA A 124 8.77 10.44 21.53
CA ALA A 124 8.28 9.79 20.32
C ALA A 124 6.89 9.20 20.62
N SER A 125 5.86 9.81 20.04
CA SER A 125 4.49 9.26 19.96
C SER A 125 4.19 8.82 18.55
#